data_AF-A0A5N5SLG9-F1
#
_entry.id   AF-A0A5N5SLG9-F1
#
_cell.length_a   1.000
_cell.length_b   1.000
_cell.length_c   1.000
_cell.angle_alpha   90.00
_cell.angle_beta   90.00
_cell.angle_gamma   90.00
#
_symmetry.space_group_name_H-M   'P 1'
#
loop_
_entity.id
_entity.type
_entity.pdbx_description
1 polymer ?
#
loop_
_entity_poly.entity_id
_entity_poly.type
_entity_poly.pdbx_seq_one_letter_code
_entity_poly.pdbx_strand_id
1 'polypeptide(L)'
;MTFYVVCCKFFIFGILIRLFSPHKVIGGLPCTFHRAFDQIANPLKDIEVLIEIGFCRVLTSGSKASAVEGSSLIKKLNDVARGKIIILAGAGVRSSNCLELVRETGVKEIHSSAKCKGTFFPELFSHGAHLGTQEDVNFIYFTSAEEVKLMKKELSNI
;
A
#
# COMPACT_ATOMS: atom_id res chain seq x y z
N MET A 1 6.81 -19.44 19.15
CA MET A 1 7.71 -18.42 18.56
C MET A 1 6.84 -17.27 18.12
N THR A 2 6.79 -16.21 18.92
CA THR A 2 5.84 -15.11 18.79
C THR A 2 6.48 -14.00 17.96
N PHE A 3 5.95 -13.74 16.78
CA PHE A 3 6.41 -12.65 15.92
C PHE A 3 5.49 -11.44 16.11
N TYR A 4 5.93 -10.44 16.86
CA TYR A 4 5.32 -9.12 16.85
C TYR A 4 5.97 -8.30 15.73
N VAL A 5 5.19 -7.81 14.78
CA VAL A 5 5.62 -6.73 13.87
C VAL A 5 4.68 -5.57 14.05
N VAL A 6 5.06 -4.68 14.96
CA VAL A 6 4.47 -3.35 15.15
C VAL A 6 5.20 -2.40 14.20
N CYS A 7 4.47 -1.68 13.35
CA CYS A 7 5.06 -0.71 12.44
C CYS A 7 5.07 0.70 13.06
N CYS A 8 6.28 1.20 13.32
CA CYS A 8 6.54 2.58 13.72
C CYS A 8 7.22 3.30 12.56
N LYS A 9 6.58 4.35 12.00
CA LYS A 9 7.12 5.28 10.98
C LYS A 9 7.86 4.60 9.80
N PHE A 10 7.17 4.50 8.65
CA PHE A 10 7.74 4.29 7.30
C PHE A 10 8.14 2.87 6.83
N PHE A 11 7.62 1.77 7.37
CA PHE A 11 7.85 0.44 6.75
C PHE A 11 6.62 -0.47 6.67
N ILE A 12 6.22 -0.83 5.45
CA ILE A 12 5.12 -1.76 5.16
C ILE A 12 5.69 -3.18 5.22
N PHE A 13 5.45 -3.92 6.29
CA PHE A 13 5.86 -5.33 6.40
C PHE A 13 4.69 -6.25 6.70
N GLY A 14 4.84 -7.49 6.21
CA GLY A 14 3.76 -8.42 6.16
C GLY A 14 4.10 -9.88 6.08
N ILE A 15 3.73 -10.62 7.10
CA ILE A 15 3.77 -12.07 7.12
C ILE A 15 2.35 -12.55 7.42
N LEU A 16 1.80 -13.35 6.51
CA LEU A 16 0.52 -14.03 6.70
C LEU A 16 0.76 -15.20 7.67
N ILE A 17 0.40 -15.03 8.94
CA ILE A 17 0.40 -16.13 9.93
C ILE A 17 -1.02 -16.34 10.42
N ARG A 18 -1.53 -17.54 10.16
CA ARG A 18 -2.77 -18.06 10.76
C ARG A 18 -2.52 -18.21 12.26
N LEU A 19 -3.42 -17.63 13.07
CA LEU A 19 -3.43 -17.48 14.54
C LEU A 19 -2.88 -16.13 15.04
N PHE A 20 -3.76 -15.18 15.37
CA PHE A 20 -3.41 -14.09 16.29
C PHE A 20 -4.50 -13.84 17.33
N SER A 21 -4.09 -13.99 18.59
CA SER A 21 -4.82 -13.60 19.80
C SER A 21 -5.04 -12.08 19.82
N PRO A 22 -6.18 -11.58 20.31
CA PRO A 22 -6.52 -10.15 20.36
C PRO A 22 -5.68 -9.44 21.42
N HIS A 23 -4.41 -9.16 21.13
CA HIS A 23 -3.59 -8.30 21.96
C HIS A 23 -3.22 -7.06 21.16
N LYS A 24 -3.96 -5.99 21.51
CA LYS A 24 -3.77 -4.56 21.23
C LYS A 24 -2.38 -4.24 20.67
N VAL A 25 -2.35 -3.56 19.51
CA VAL A 25 -1.13 -2.98 18.91
C VAL A 25 -0.29 -2.29 19.98
N ILE A 26 0.92 -2.80 20.21
CA ILE A 26 1.80 -2.40 21.31
C ILE A 26 2.55 -1.12 20.90
N GLY A 27 2.60 -0.12 21.78
CA GLY A 27 3.47 1.05 21.61
C GLY A 27 2.78 2.37 21.23
N GLY A 28 1.44 2.41 21.17
CA GLY A 28 0.68 3.66 21.01
C GLY A 28 0.86 4.38 19.67
N LEU A 29 1.57 3.77 18.72
CA LEU A 29 1.85 4.35 17.41
C LEU A 29 0.82 3.86 16.38
N PRO A 30 0.34 4.75 15.47
CA PRO A 30 -0.63 4.36 14.46
C PRO A 30 -0.08 3.27 13.54
N CYS A 31 -0.79 2.15 13.44
CA CYS A 31 -0.38 1.02 12.62
C CYS A 31 -1.25 0.88 11.36
N THR A 32 -0.61 0.49 10.25
CA THR A 32 -1.24 0.18 8.97
C THR A 32 -1.12 -1.32 8.69
N PHE A 33 -2.24 -2.00 8.48
CA PHE A 33 -2.23 -3.37 7.97
C PHE A 33 -1.95 -3.33 6.47
N HIS A 34 -0.91 -4.03 6.03
CA HIS A 34 -0.43 -3.95 4.64
C HIS A 34 -1.26 -4.85 3.69
N ARG A 35 -0.77 -5.02 2.45
CA ARG A 35 -1.41 -5.81 1.39
C ARG A 35 -1.61 -7.32 1.66
N ALA A 36 -1.26 -7.88 2.82
CA ALA A 36 -1.79 -9.20 3.20
C ALA A 36 -3.32 -9.20 3.22
N PHE A 37 -3.93 -8.01 3.42
CA PHE A 37 -5.37 -7.83 3.32
C PHE A 37 -5.94 -8.31 1.99
N ASP A 38 -5.20 -8.13 0.89
CA ASP A 38 -5.65 -8.52 -0.45
C ASP A 38 -5.78 -10.05 -0.60
N GLN A 39 -5.19 -10.83 0.31
CA GLN A 39 -5.23 -12.30 0.33
C GLN A 39 -6.28 -12.86 1.31
N ILE A 40 -7.05 -12.00 1.97
CA ILE A 40 -8.09 -12.40 2.92
C ILE A 40 -9.32 -12.93 2.17
N ALA A 41 -9.91 -14.02 2.68
CA ALA A 41 -11.07 -14.66 2.06
C ALA A 41 -12.35 -13.81 2.16
N ASN A 42 -12.58 -13.12 3.30
CA ASN A 42 -13.77 -12.30 3.53
C ASN A 42 -13.39 -10.87 3.98
N PRO A 43 -12.89 -10.00 3.08
CA PRO A 43 -12.40 -8.68 3.45
C PRO A 43 -13.40 -7.79 4.20
N LEU A 44 -14.69 -7.88 3.83
CA LEU A 44 -15.77 -7.09 4.46
C LEU A 44 -16.05 -7.49 5.91
N LYS A 45 -15.76 -8.74 6.27
CA LYS A 45 -15.91 -9.23 7.66
C LYS A 45 -14.64 -8.95 8.46
N ASP A 46 -13.49 -9.26 7.89
CA ASP A 46 -12.22 -9.23 8.61
C ASP A 46 -11.70 -7.80 8.85
N ILE A 47 -12.26 -6.79 8.17
CA ILE A 47 -12.01 -5.39 8.49
C ILE A 47 -12.51 -5.01 9.90
N GLU A 48 -13.60 -5.60 10.37
CA GLU A 48 -14.12 -5.35 11.74
C GLU A 48 -13.13 -5.87 12.79
N VAL A 49 -12.52 -7.02 12.52
CA VAL A 49 -11.47 -7.59 13.37
C VAL A 49 -10.25 -6.67 13.42
N LEU A 50 -9.83 -6.07 12.30
CA LEU A 50 -8.72 -5.12 12.28
C LEU A 50 -9.03 -3.85 13.09
N ILE A 51 -10.29 -3.38 13.07
CA ILE A 51 -10.76 -2.27 13.91
C ILE A 51 -10.65 -2.65 15.40
N GLU A 52 -11.12 -3.84 15.79
CA GLU A 52 -11.07 -4.32 17.17
C GLU A 52 -9.64 -4.48 17.70
N ILE A 53 -8.72 -4.94 16.84
CA ILE A 53 -7.28 -5.06 17.17
C ILE A 53 -6.64 -3.67 17.35
N GLY A 54 -7.21 -2.63 16.74
CA GLY A 54 -6.76 -1.24 16.84
C GLY A 54 -5.84 -0.79 15.70
N PHE A 55 -5.95 -1.38 14.50
CA PHE A 55 -5.29 -0.84 13.32
C PHE A 55 -5.93 0.50 12.91
N CYS A 56 -5.09 1.46 12.51
CA CYS A 56 -5.56 2.77 12.07
C CYS A 56 -5.83 2.81 10.57
N ARG A 57 -5.13 1.98 9.78
CA ARG A 57 -5.25 1.94 8.32
C ARG A 57 -5.17 0.53 7.75
N VAL A 58 -5.73 0.33 6.57
CA VAL A 58 -5.54 -0.87 5.74
C VAL A 58 -5.09 -0.45 4.36
N LEU A 59 -3.92 -0.94 3.92
CA LEU A 59 -3.42 -0.80 2.55
C LEU A 59 -3.92 -1.98 1.71
N THR A 60 -4.70 -1.69 0.67
CA THR A 60 -5.34 -2.70 -0.18
C THR A 60 -5.45 -2.25 -1.63
N SER A 61 -5.40 -3.22 -2.55
CA SER A 61 -5.76 -3.06 -3.97
C SER A 61 -7.18 -3.54 -4.27
N GLY A 62 -8.01 -3.79 -3.24
CA GLY A 62 -9.33 -4.39 -3.39
C GLY A 62 -9.25 -5.87 -3.83
N SER A 63 -8.23 -6.60 -3.38
CA SER A 63 -7.99 -8.00 -3.75
C SER A 63 -7.86 -8.23 -5.27
N LYS A 64 -7.35 -7.22 -5.99
CA LYS A 64 -7.07 -7.24 -7.44
C LYS A 64 -5.62 -6.87 -7.76
N ALA A 65 -5.22 -6.95 -9.02
CA ALA A 65 -3.85 -6.61 -9.43
C ALA A 65 -3.56 -5.11 -9.22
N SER A 66 -4.55 -4.25 -9.45
CA SER A 66 -4.48 -2.80 -9.25
C SER A 66 -5.65 -2.28 -8.41
N ALA A 67 -5.46 -1.14 -7.74
CA ALA A 67 -6.53 -0.47 -6.98
C ALA A 67 -7.71 -0.05 -7.86
N VAL A 68 -7.46 0.27 -9.13
CA VAL A 68 -8.50 0.65 -10.10
C VAL A 68 -9.40 -0.56 -10.38
N GLU A 69 -8.83 -1.74 -10.67
CA GLU A 69 -9.61 -2.96 -10.84
C GLU A 69 -10.38 -3.36 -9.57
N GLY A 70 -9.82 -3.05 -8.39
CA GLY A 70 -10.43 -3.31 -7.10
C GLY A 70 -11.35 -2.21 -6.58
N SER A 71 -11.62 -1.14 -7.35
CA SER A 71 -12.30 0.07 -6.85
C SER A 71 -13.67 -0.25 -6.23
N SER A 72 -14.41 -1.19 -6.83
CA SER A 72 -15.70 -1.65 -6.31
C SER A 72 -15.61 -2.25 -4.89
N LEU A 73 -14.58 -3.02 -4.57
CA LEU A 73 -14.39 -3.56 -3.22
C LEU A 73 -13.88 -2.49 -2.26
N ILE A 74 -12.94 -1.65 -2.73
CA ILE A 74 -12.40 -0.54 -1.93
C ILE A 74 -13.53 0.39 -1.48
N LYS A 75 -14.47 0.72 -2.36
CA LYS A 75 -15.67 1.50 -2.03
C LYS A 75 -16.47 0.86 -0.90
N LYS A 76 -16.82 -0.43 -1.05
CA LYS A 76 -17.59 -1.17 -0.03
C LYS A 76 -16.87 -1.21 1.32
N LEU A 77 -15.54 -1.39 1.31
CA LEU A 77 -14.72 -1.36 2.53
C LEU A 77 -14.75 0.01 3.18
N ASN A 78 -14.64 1.08 2.39
CA ASN A 78 -14.71 2.46 2.89
C ASN A 78 -16.08 2.76 3.53
N ASP A 79 -17.15 2.31 2.88
CA ASP A 79 -18.52 2.45 3.37
C ASP A 79 -18.73 1.69 4.69
N VAL A 80 -18.25 0.45 4.79
CA VAL A 80 -18.35 -0.38 6.01
C VAL A 80 -17.49 0.17 7.14
N ALA A 81 -16.28 0.64 6.82
CA ALA A 81 -15.34 1.18 7.79
C ALA A 81 -15.90 2.39 8.53
N ARG A 82 -16.76 3.22 7.90
CA ARG A 82 -17.41 4.39 8.50
C ARG A 82 -16.44 5.30 9.27
N GLY A 83 -15.21 5.42 8.76
CA GLY A 83 -14.15 6.22 9.39
C GLY A 83 -13.51 5.61 10.65
N LYS A 84 -13.90 4.39 11.08
CA LYS A 84 -13.27 3.68 12.21
C LYS A 84 -11.85 3.20 11.89
N ILE A 85 -11.60 2.90 10.63
CA ILE A 85 -10.29 2.56 10.07
C ILE A 85 -10.17 3.21 8.69
N ILE A 86 -8.99 3.71 8.34
CA ILE A 86 -8.78 4.37 7.06
C ILE A 86 -8.46 3.32 5.99
N ILE A 87 -9.20 3.36 4.88
CA ILE A 87 -8.86 2.59 3.68
C ILE A 87 -7.82 3.38 2.88
N LEU A 88 -6.61 2.83 2.79
CA LEU A 88 -5.49 3.37 2.02
C LEU A 88 -5.43 2.62 0.68
N ALA A 89 -6.01 3.18 -0.37
CA ALA A 89 -6.04 2.53 -1.69
C ALA A 89 -4.63 2.51 -2.30
N GLY A 90 -4.14 1.35 -2.74
CA GLY A 90 -2.78 1.21 -3.26
C GLY A 90 -2.63 0.05 -4.26
N ALA A 91 -1.45 0.00 -4.89
CA ALA A 91 -1.11 -0.79 -6.08
C ALA A 91 -1.56 -0.15 -7.40
N GLY A 92 -0.57 0.31 -8.19
CA GLY A 92 -0.81 0.89 -9.51
C GLY A 92 -1.39 2.32 -9.50
N VAL A 93 -1.48 2.97 -8.34
CA VAL A 93 -2.01 4.35 -8.25
C VAL A 93 -1.00 5.35 -8.80
N ARG A 94 -1.44 6.19 -9.74
CA ARG A 94 -0.63 7.15 -10.51
C ARG A 94 -1.39 8.45 -10.73
N SER A 95 -0.70 9.48 -11.21
CA SER A 95 -1.32 10.76 -11.60
C SER A 95 -2.51 10.57 -12.54
N SER A 96 -2.39 9.65 -13.51
CA SER A 96 -3.43 9.35 -14.50
C SER A 96 -4.72 8.73 -13.96
N ASN A 97 -4.73 8.15 -12.76
CA ASN A 97 -5.90 7.42 -12.23
C ASN A 97 -6.31 7.79 -10.81
N CYS A 98 -5.48 8.53 -10.07
CA CYS A 98 -5.71 8.80 -8.65
C CYS A 98 -6.99 9.60 -8.37
N LEU A 99 -7.32 10.57 -9.23
CA LEU A 99 -8.50 11.41 -9.07
C LEU A 99 -9.81 10.62 -9.23
N GLU A 100 -9.91 9.83 -10.31
CA GLU A 100 -11.07 8.98 -10.58
C GLU A 100 -11.23 7.92 -9.49
N LEU A 101 -10.13 7.27 -9.09
CA LEU A 101 -10.15 6.29 -8.01
C LEU A 101 -10.70 6.88 -6.71
N VAL A 102 -10.27 8.08 -6.31
CA VAL A 102 -10.79 8.76 -5.12
C VAL A 102 -12.27 9.10 -5.26
N ARG A 103 -12.70 9.61 -6.42
CA ARG A 103 -14.11 9.92 -6.68
C ARG A 103 -15.02 8.69 -6.63
N GLU A 104 -14.57 7.57 -7.20
CA GLU A 104 -15.36 6.33 -7.24
C GLU A 104 -15.49 5.69 -5.85
N THR A 105 -14.41 5.68 -5.09
CA THR A 105 -14.29 4.91 -3.85
C THR A 105 -14.56 5.74 -2.59
N GLY A 106 -14.45 7.06 -2.67
CA GLY A 106 -14.59 7.98 -1.55
C GLY A 106 -13.46 7.88 -0.52
N VAL A 107 -12.35 7.20 -0.84
CA VAL A 107 -11.20 7.07 0.09
C VAL A 107 -10.50 8.42 0.26
N LYS A 108 -9.98 8.66 1.47
CA LYS A 108 -9.28 9.91 1.80
C LYS A 108 -7.77 9.82 1.66
N GLU A 109 -7.23 8.61 1.59
CA GLU A 109 -5.80 8.37 1.48
C GLU A 109 -5.50 7.38 0.34
N ILE A 110 -4.42 7.64 -0.39
CA ILE A 110 -3.90 6.76 -1.44
C ILE A 110 -2.41 6.45 -1.22
N HIS A 111 -1.95 5.32 -1.72
CA HIS A 111 -0.55 4.91 -1.67
C HIS A 111 0.01 4.65 -3.07
N SER A 112 1.06 5.38 -3.42
CA SER A 112 1.82 5.18 -4.65
C SER A 112 3.30 5.07 -4.34
N SER A 113 3.98 4.19 -5.08
CA SER A 113 5.44 4.19 -5.10
C SER A 113 6.00 5.39 -5.88
N ALA A 114 5.20 6.02 -6.74
CA ALA A 114 5.60 7.08 -7.66
C ALA A 114 6.91 6.77 -8.42
N LYS A 115 7.26 5.48 -8.55
CA LYS A 115 8.54 5.05 -9.10
C LYS A 115 8.56 5.21 -10.61
N CYS A 116 9.70 5.64 -11.12
CA CYS A 116 10.05 5.64 -12.54
C CYS A 116 11.37 4.89 -12.73
N LYS A 117 11.60 4.42 -13.97
CA LYS A 117 12.79 3.67 -14.35
C LYS A 117 13.81 4.65 -14.93
N GLY A 118 14.96 4.77 -14.30
CA GLY A 118 16.10 5.52 -14.81
C GLY A 118 17.13 4.58 -15.42
N THR A 119 17.80 5.04 -16.47
CA THR A 119 18.96 4.34 -17.00
C THR A 119 20.11 4.46 -15.99
N PHE A 120 20.69 3.32 -15.64
CA PHE A 120 21.93 3.27 -14.89
C PHE A 120 23.02 2.79 -15.84
N PHE A 121 24.20 3.42 -15.80
CA PHE A 121 25.34 3.04 -16.62
C PHE A 121 26.33 2.24 -15.73
N PRO A 122 26.15 0.90 -15.60
CA PRO A 122 26.97 0.08 -14.72
C PRO A 122 28.43 -0.03 -15.20
N GLU A 123 28.70 0.30 -16.46
CA GLU A 123 30.03 0.33 -17.09
C GLU A 123 31.04 1.24 -16.35
N LEU A 124 30.55 2.26 -15.61
CA LEU A 124 31.40 3.11 -14.78
C LEU A 124 31.81 2.48 -13.43
N PHE A 125 31.18 1.37 -13.00
CA PHE A 125 31.32 0.82 -11.64
C PHE A 125 31.50 -0.71 -11.58
N SER A 126 31.46 -1.42 -12.71
CA SER A 126 31.47 -2.88 -12.72
C SER A 126 32.87 -3.49 -12.55
N HIS A 127 33.15 -4.02 -11.35
CA HIS A 127 34.35 -4.83 -11.07
C HIS A 127 34.08 -6.34 -11.28
N GLY A 128 33.19 -6.70 -12.22
CA GLY A 128 32.89 -8.10 -12.56
C GLY A 128 32.01 -8.88 -11.57
N ALA A 129 31.56 -8.25 -10.48
CA ALA A 129 30.66 -8.89 -9.52
C ALA A 129 29.18 -8.69 -9.91
N HIS A 130 28.43 -9.80 -10.01
CA HIS A 130 26.99 -9.78 -10.23
C HIS A 130 26.24 -9.88 -8.90
N LEU A 131 25.40 -8.89 -8.60
CA LEU A 131 24.54 -8.85 -7.40
C LEU A 131 23.08 -9.02 -7.84
N GLY A 132 22.55 -10.25 -7.79
CA GLY A 132 21.13 -10.54 -8.11
C GLY A 132 20.89 -11.30 -9.43
N THR A 133 19.63 -11.36 -9.87
CA THR A 133 19.20 -11.98 -11.13
C THR A 133 19.45 -11.06 -12.32
N GLN A 134 19.83 -11.60 -13.50
CA GLN A 134 20.43 -10.85 -14.61
C GLN A 134 19.56 -9.73 -15.25
N GLU A 135 18.26 -9.65 -14.96
CA GLU A 135 17.34 -8.73 -15.67
C GLU A 135 17.41 -7.26 -15.22
N ASP A 136 18.03 -6.95 -14.07
CA ASP A 136 17.89 -5.64 -13.40
C ASP A 136 19.19 -4.80 -13.32
N VAL A 137 20.22 -5.08 -14.11
CA VAL A 137 21.54 -4.40 -13.94
C VAL A 137 21.66 -3.05 -14.65
N ASN A 138 20.78 -2.72 -15.60
CA ASN A 138 20.89 -1.52 -16.45
C ASN A 138 19.95 -0.37 -16.05
N PHE A 139 19.21 -0.53 -14.96
CA PHE A 139 18.27 0.49 -14.54
C PHE A 139 18.09 0.54 -13.04
N ILE A 140 17.77 1.75 -12.56
CA ILE A 140 17.41 2.01 -11.18
C ILE A 140 15.96 2.45 -11.12
N TYR A 141 15.25 2.01 -10.08
CA TYR A 141 13.97 2.61 -9.73
C TYR A 141 14.20 3.75 -8.75
N PHE A 142 13.65 4.92 -9.07
CA PHE A 142 13.63 6.04 -8.16
C PHE A 142 12.24 6.68 -8.14
N THR A 143 11.88 7.29 -7.02
CA THR A 143 10.64 8.03 -6.87
C THR A 143 10.73 9.32 -7.69
N SER A 144 9.83 9.49 -8.67
CA SER A 144 9.79 10.69 -9.52
C SER A 144 9.14 11.85 -8.77
N ALA A 145 9.90 12.94 -8.57
CA ALA A 145 9.36 14.17 -7.99
C ALA A 145 8.25 14.77 -8.88
N GLU A 146 8.38 14.67 -10.21
CA GLU A 146 7.38 15.17 -11.16
C GLU A 146 6.08 14.38 -11.07
N GLU A 147 6.14 13.05 -10.96
CA GLU A 147 4.94 12.21 -10.77
C GLU A 147 4.23 12.56 -9.46
N VAL A 148 4.99 12.77 -8.37
CA VAL A 148 4.41 13.20 -7.09
C VAL A 148 3.74 14.57 -7.19
N LYS A 149 4.34 15.53 -7.91
CA LYS A 149 3.75 16.86 -8.15
C LYS A 149 2.45 16.75 -8.94
N LEU A 150 2.43 15.94 -10.01
CA LEU A 150 1.23 15.71 -10.82
C LEU A 150 0.12 15.09 -9.98
N MET A 151 0.41 14.03 -9.21
CA MET A 151 -0.58 13.42 -8.31
C MET A 151 -1.15 14.42 -7.31
N LYS A 152 -0.31 15.27 -6.71
CA LYS A 152 -0.77 16.33 -5.79
C LYS A 152 -1.68 17.34 -6.49
N LYS A 153 -1.35 17.73 -7.73
CA LYS A 153 -2.13 18.66 -8.54
C LYS A 153 -3.51 18.09 -8.90
N GLU A 154 -3.57 16.83 -9.29
CA GLU A 154 -4.85 16.17 -9.61
C GLU A 154 -5.76 16.10 -8.38
N LEU A 155 -5.19 15.76 -7.22
CA LEU A 155 -5.94 15.62 -5.97
C LEU A 155 -6.26 16.95 -5.28
N SER A 156 -5.63 18.08 -5.66
CA SER A 156 -6.04 19.39 -5.16
C SER A 156 -7.35 19.91 -5.79
N ASN A 157 -7.89 19.19 -6.78
CA ASN A 157 -9.09 19.58 -7.52
C ASN A 157 -10.39 18.94 -6.98
N ILE A 158 -10.36 18.38 -5.76
CA ILE A 158 -11.47 17.74 -5.04
C ILE A 158 -11.52 18.23 -3.59
#